data_AF-A0A5B8BTY1-F1
#
_entry.id   AF-A0A5B8BTY1-F1
#
_cell.length_a   1.000
_cell.length_b   1.000
_cell.length_c   1.000
_cell.angle_alpha   90.00
_cell.angle_beta   90.00
_cell.angle_gamma   90.00
#
_symmetry.space_group_name_H-M   'P 1'
#
loop_
_entity.id
_entity.type
_entity.pdbx_description
1 polymer ?
#
loop_
_entity_poly.entity_id
_entity_poly.type
_entity_poly.pdbx_seq_one_letter_code
_entity_poly.pdbx_strand_id
1 'polypeptide(L)'
;MELTKHARQRAAQRSVPESVIAAIYAFGTPYSARGCTGLRLDRTSIELAADDLSPQELARLRRFHGVYLVTSGATVVTVAHATSRRFH
;
A
#
# COMPACT_ATOMS: atom_id res chain seq x y z
N MET A 1 4.34 12.77 0.36
CA MET A 1 4.71 11.40 0.75
C MET A 1 6.20 11.24 0.59
N GLU A 2 6.92 10.80 1.61
CA GLU A 2 8.36 10.56 1.54
C GLU A 2 8.67 9.08 1.78
N LEU A 3 9.44 8.44 0.89
CA LEU A 3 9.88 7.05 1.09
C LEU A 3 11.28 7.01 1.70
N THR A 4 11.40 6.31 2.82
CA THR A 4 12.72 5.98 3.40
C THR A 4 13.53 5.07 2.47
N LYS A 5 14.85 5.02 2.67
CA LYS A 5 15.73 4.06 1.97
C LYS A 5 15.25 2.61 2.16
N HIS A 6 14.78 2.26 3.36
CA HIS A 6 14.21 0.93 3.64
C HIS A 6 12.95 0.68 2.82
N ALA A 7 12.00 1.62 2.81
CA ALA A 7 10.76 1.50 2.03
C ALA A 7 11.04 1.35 0.53
N ARG A 8 11.96 2.15 -0.05
CA ARG A 8 12.35 2.04 -1.46
C ARG A 8 12.93 0.66 -1.80
N GLN A 9 13.84 0.17 -0.96
CA GLN A 9 14.44 -1.14 -1.14
C GLN A 9 13.39 -2.26 -1.06
N ARG A 10 12.46 -2.18 -0.09
CA ARG A 10 11.37 -3.14 0.07
C ARG A 10 10.39 -3.12 -1.10
N ALA A 11 10.04 -1.94 -1.59
CA ALA A 11 9.20 -1.77 -2.78
C ALA A 11 9.84 -2.47 -3.99
N ALA A 12 11.12 -2.23 -4.23
CA ALA A 12 11.88 -2.89 -5.30
C ALA A 12 11.92 -4.42 -5.14
N GLN A 13 12.21 -4.92 -3.94
CA GLN A 13 12.24 -6.37 -3.63
C GLN A 13 10.87 -7.06 -3.81
N ARG A 14 9.77 -6.30 -3.72
CA ARG A 14 8.40 -6.81 -3.85
C ARG A 14 7.76 -6.43 -5.18
N SER A 15 8.52 -5.83 -6.09
CA SER A 15 8.02 -5.33 -7.38
C SER A 15 6.80 -4.43 -7.24
N VAL A 16 6.71 -3.65 -6.16
CA VAL A 16 5.61 -2.71 -5.90
C VAL A 16 5.97 -1.36 -6.54
N PRO A 17 5.25 -0.92 -7.59
CA PRO A 17 5.52 0.36 -8.24
C PRO A 17 5.20 1.54 -7.33
N GLU A 18 5.91 2.66 -7.53
CA GLU A 18 5.66 3.88 -6.74
C GLU A 18 4.25 4.44 -6.92
N SER A 19 3.63 4.28 -8.10
CA SER A 19 2.23 4.65 -8.33
C SER A 19 1.25 3.87 -7.44
N VAL A 20 1.55 2.61 -7.14
CA VAL A 20 0.75 1.80 -6.20
C VAL A 20 0.96 2.30 -4.77
N ILE A 21 2.20 2.65 -4.40
CA ILE A 21 2.50 3.21 -3.08
C ILE A 21 1.76 4.55 -2.88
N ALA A 22 1.79 5.43 -3.87
CA ALA A 22 1.09 6.70 -3.83
C ALA A 22 -0.44 6.51 -3.68
N ALA A 23 -1.02 5.57 -4.43
CA ALA A 23 -2.44 5.25 -4.32
C ALA A 23 -2.80 4.68 -2.94
N ILE A 24 -1.98 3.81 -2.36
CA ILE A 24 -2.21 3.29 -1.00
C ILE A 24 -2.05 4.39 0.04
N TYR A 25 -1.12 5.31 -0.17
CA TYR A 25 -0.96 6.45 0.73
C TYR A 25 -2.17 7.39 0.71
N ALA A 26 -2.81 7.58 -0.46
CA ALA A 26 -3.97 8.44 -0.63
C ALA A 26 -5.29 7.79 -0.20
N PHE A 27 -5.54 6.53 -0.60
CA PHE A 27 -6.84 5.87 -0.48
C PHE A 27 -6.81 4.64 0.44
N GLY A 28 -5.63 4.20 0.87
CA GLY A 28 -5.47 2.97 1.64
C GLY A 28 -6.23 2.98 2.95
N THR A 29 -6.83 1.85 3.31
CA THR A 29 -7.58 1.71 4.55
C THR A 29 -6.62 1.77 5.75
N PRO A 30 -6.79 2.70 6.70
CA PRO A 30 -5.91 2.82 7.83
C PRO A 30 -6.13 1.71 8.86
N TYR A 31 -5.04 1.26 9.49
CA TYR A 31 -5.08 0.34 10.62
C TYR A 31 -3.95 0.65 11.61
N SER A 32 -4.16 0.29 12.89
CA SER A 32 -3.15 0.49 13.93
C SER A 32 -1.99 -0.50 13.79
N ALA A 33 -0.76 0.01 13.71
CA ALA A 33 0.46 -0.78 13.58
C ALA A 33 1.45 -0.45 14.70
N ARG A 34 1.15 -0.89 15.94
CA ARG A 34 2.03 -0.76 17.13
C ARG A 34 2.71 0.62 17.25
N GLY A 35 1.91 1.68 17.31
CA GLY A 35 2.40 3.06 17.42
C GLY A 35 2.72 3.74 16.08
N CYS A 36 2.59 3.02 14.97
CA CYS A 36 2.60 3.56 13.60
C CYS A 36 1.22 3.43 12.97
N THR A 37 1.03 4.10 11.82
CA THR A 37 -0.17 3.98 11.00
C THR A 37 0.11 3.05 9.83
N GLY A 38 -0.62 1.96 9.75
CA GLY A 38 -0.63 1.09 8.58
C GLY A 38 -1.67 1.54 7.58
N LEU A 39 -1.37 1.49 6.28
CA LEU A 39 -2.33 1.74 5.20
C LEU A 39 -2.37 0.50 4.31
N ARG A 40 -3.55 -0.06 4.05
CA ARG A 40 -3.69 -1.29 3.28
C ARG A 40 -4.44 -1.07 1.98
N LEU A 41 -3.98 -1.71 0.92
CA LEU A 41 -4.74 -1.90 -0.31
C LEU A 41 -5.67 -3.10 -0.14
N ASP A 42 -6.91 -2.81 0.17
CA ASP A 42 -8.03 -3.75 0.24
C ASP A 42 -9.09 -3.37 -0.80
N ARG A 43 -10.21 -4.10 -0.79
CA ARG A 43 -11.31 -3.82 -1.70
C ARG A 43 -11.88 -2.41 -1.50
N THR A 44 -12.06 -1.98 -0.25
CA THR A 44 -12.64 -0.67 0.09
C THR A 44 -11.78 0.47 -0.45
N SER A 45 -10.47 0.40 -0.24
CA SER A 45 -9.52 1.41 -0.75
C SER A 45 -9.43 1.44 -2.27
N ILE A 46 -9.59 0.30 -2.96
CA ILE A 46 -9.68 0.27 -4.43
C ILE A 46 -10.99 0.90 -4.91
N GLU A 47 -12.09 0.68 -4.20
CA GLU A 47 -13.39 1.30 -4.50
C GLU A 47 -13.33 2.81 -4.28
N LEU A 48 -12.70 3.28 -3.21
CA LEU A 48 -12.45 4.71 -2.97
C LEU A 48 -11.58 5.35 -4.07
N ALA A 49 -10.55 4.63 -4.52
CA ALA A 49 -9.69 5.13 -5.58
C ALA A 49 -10.39 5.19 -6.96
N ALA A 50 -11.57 4.58 -7.11
CA ALA A 50 -12.27 4.52 -8.40
C ALA A 50 -12.85 5.86 -8.84
N ASP A 51 -13.08 6.78 -7.91
CA ASP A 51 -13.57 8.12 -8.21
C ASP A 51 -12.48 9.01 -8.82
N ASP A 52 -11.20 8.75 -8.49
CA ASP A 52 -10.05 9.58 -8.89
C ASP A 52 -9.14 8.94 -9.95
N LEU A 53 -9.17 7.60 -10.11
CA LEU A 53 -8.23 6.87 -10.96
C LEU A 53 -8.89 6.26 -12.20
N SER A 54 -8.11 6.13 -13.27
CA SER A 54 -8.57 5.49 -14.50
C SER A 54 -8.82 3.98 -14.31
N PRO A 55 -9.67 3.35 -15.16
CA PRO A 55 -9.87 1.90 -15.13
C PRO A 55 -8.58 1.08 -15.25
N GLN A 56 -7.58 1.59 -15.97
CA GLN A 56 -6.28 0.94 -16.13
C GLN A 56 -5.46 0.96 -14.84
N GLU A 57 -5.50 2.07 -14.10
CA GLU A 57 -4.86 2.21 -12.79
C GLU A 57 -5.56 1.35 -11.74
N LEU A 58 -6.90 1.31 -11.75
CA LEU A 58 -7.66 0.40 -10.89
C LEU A 58 -7.34 -1.07 -11.17
N ALA A 59 -7.24 -1.46 -12.44
CA ALA A 59 -6.82 -2.80 -12.82
C ALA A 59 -5.41 -3.13 -12.30
N ARG A 60 -4.49 -2.14 -12.32
CA ARG A 60 -3.16 -2.29 -11.72
C ARG A 60 -3.25 -2.45 -10.20
N LEU A 61 -4.00 -1.61 -9.49
CA LEU A 61 -4.16 -1.70 -8.03
C LEU A 61 -4.72 -3.06 -7.59
N ARG A 62 -5.70 -3.61 -8.33
CA ARG A 62 -6.24 -4.94 -8.06
C ARG A 62 -5.18 -6.04 -8.07
N ARG A 63 -4.14 -5.94 -8.90
CA ARG A 63 -3.02 -6.91 -8.93
C ARG A 63 -2.15 -6.85 -7.68
N PHE A 64 -2.16 -5.73 -6.97
CA PHE A 64 -1.43 -5.49 -5.74
C PHE A 64 -2.32 -5.55 -4.49
N HIS A 65 -3.53 -6.11 -4.61
CA HIS A 65 -4.41 -6.30 -3.46
C HIS A 65 -3.68 -7.01 -2.31
N GLY A 66 -3.81 -6.48 -1.11
CA GLY A 66 -3.12 -6.95 0.10
C GLY A 66 -1.74 -6.32 0.33
N VAL A 67 -1.24 -5.47 -0.56
CA VAL A 67 -0.09 -4.60 -0.26
C VAL A 67 -0.45 -3.65 0.87
N TYR A 68 0.50 -3.40 1.76
CA TYR A 68 0.35 -2.42 2.81
C TYR A 68 1.62 -1.58 2.98
N LEU A 69 1.41 -0.38 3.50
CA LEU A 69 2.43 0.57 3.90
C LEU A 69 2.41 0.68 5.42
N VAL A 70 3.58 0.90 6.01
CA VAL A 70 3.70 1.39 7.39
C VAL A 70 4.25 2.79 7.32
N THR A 71 3.56 3.71 7.97
CA THR A 71 3.85 5.14 7.95
C THR A 71 4.08 5.66 9.37
N SER A 72 4.97 6.65 9.48
CA SER A 72 5.16 7.48 10.66
C SER A 72 5.00 8.93 10.21
N GLY A 73 3.85 9.53 10.51
CA GLY A 73 3.46 10.82 9.93
C GLY A 73 3.43 10.77 8.40
N ALA A 74 4.13 11.69 7.74
CA ALA A 74 4.18 11.79 6.27
C ALA A 74 5.18 10.82 5.60
N THR A 75 5.92 10.05 6.39
CA THR A 75 7.03 9.20 5.94
C THR A 75 6.61 7.74 5.87
N VAL A 76 6.82 7.11 4.71
CA VAL A 76 6.64 5.67 4.49
C VAL A 76 7.91 4.95 4.95
N VAL A 77 7.77 4.18 6.02
CA VAL A 77 8.86 3.42 6.65
C VAL A 77 9.03 2.07 5.95
N THR A 78 7.93 1.39 5.62
CA THR A 78 7.96 0.03 5.05
C THR A 78 6.86 -0.18 4.01
N VAL A 79 7.18 -1.00 3.00
CA VAL A 79 6.23 -1.52 2.01
C VAL A 79 6.29 -3.05 2.04
N ALA A 80 5.15 -3.72 2.04
CA ALA A 80 5.10 -5.18 2.02
C ALA A 80 3.78 -5.72 1.44
N HIS A 81 3.80 -6.98 1.01
CA HIS A 81 2.57 -7.74 0.77
C HIS A 81 2.13 -8.43 2.06
N ALA A 82 0.83 -8.47 2.30
CA ALA A 82 0.28 -9.40 3.27
C ALA A 82 0.60 -10.84 2.81
N THR A 83 1.55 -11.48 3.48
CA THR A 83 1.73 -12.92 3.33
C THR A 83 0.48 -13.58 3.90
N SER A 84 -0.35 -14.17 3.03
CA SER A 84 -1.36 -15.13 3.45
C SER A 84 -0.63 -16.34 4.02
N ARG A 85 -0.28 -16.27 5.30
CA ARG A 85 0.24 -17.42 6.03
C ARG A 85 -0.98 -18.16 6.61
N ARG A 86 -1.79 -18.78 5.73
CA ARG A 86 -2.68 -19.87 6.17
C ARG A 86 -1.78 -21.08 6.43
N PHE A 87 -1.21 -21.17 7.64
CA PHE A 87 -0.99 -22.49 8.22
C PHE A 87 -2.26 -22.77 9.00
N HIS A 88 -3.03 -23.73 8.50
CA HIS A 88 -4.19 -24.31 9.15
C HIS A 88 -3.95 -25.80 9.28
#